data_AF-A0A9Q8L8Q4-F1
#
_entry.id   AF-A0A9Q8L8Q4-F1
#
_cell.length_a   1.000
_cell.length_b   1.000
_cell.length_c   1.000
_cell.angle_alpha   90.00
_cell.angle_beta   90.00
_cell.angle_gamma   90.00
#
_symmetry.space_group_name_H-M   'P 1'
#
loop_
_entity.id
_entity.type
_entity.pdbx_description
1 polymer ?
#
loop_
_entity_poly.entity_id
_entity_poly.type
_entity_poly.pdbx_seq_one_letter_code
_entity_poly.pdbx_strand_id
1 'polypeptide(L)'
;MSTSFKATSLPRAQQNGKQPKAPHSHRTLFDYIFSRLLILVISNWPSFIAKELSLLKPGGWAEIQDLAWDWLDPSGSITSSSWQWLELMNSRLHAKGMDTHCGSKAAKWMEAAGFEEVQVSRARRRRR
;
A
#
# COMPACT_ATOMS: atom_id res chain seq x y z
N MET A 1 4.09 5.50 -8.23
CA MET A 1 2.80 6.20 -7.99
C MET A 1 2.82 6.74 -6.56
N SER A 2 2.07 7.79 -6.24
CA SER A 2 1.87 8.29 -4.87
C SER A 2 0.38 8.31 -4.59
N THR A 3 -0.03 7.78 -3.44
CA THR A 3 -1.40 7.39 -3.11
C THR A 3 -1.59 7.62 -1.61
N SER A 4 -2.46 8.55 -1.15
CA SER A 4 -2.53 8.99 0.28
C SER A 4 -3.97 9.08 0.83
N PHE A 5 -4.38 8.47 1.99
CA PHE A 5 -5.81 8.43 2.48
C PHE A 5 -6.15 8.52 3.96
N LYS A 6 -7.33 9.11 4.24
CA LYS A 6 -7.98 9.34 5.54
C LYS A 6 -8.74 8.13 6.08
N ALA A 7 -8.56 7.77 7.37
CA ALA A 7 -9.32 6.71 8.04
C ALA A 7 -10.59 7.23 8.76
N THR A 8 -11.70 6.49 8.79
CA THR A 8 -12.86 6.80 9.65
C THR A 8 -13.27 5.60 10.53
N SER A 9 -13.78 5.88 11.73
CA SER A 9 -13.98 4.95 12.85
C SER A 9 -15.15 3.96 12.68
N LEU A 10 -14.91 2.68 13.00
CA LEU A 10 -15.94 1.62 13.11
C LEU A 10 -16.74 1.66 14.43
N PRO A 11 -18.02 1.20 14.46
CA PRO A 11 -18.84 1.16 15.66
C PRO A 11 -18.48 -0.03 16.58
N ARG A 12 -18.63 0.21 17.89
CA ARG A 12 -18.09 -0.59 19.00
C ARG A 12 -18.97 -1.82 19.32
N ALA A 13 -18.47 -3.02 19.08
CA ALA A 13 -19.02 -4.25 19.68
C ALA A 13 -18.52 -4.42 21.13
N GLN A 14 -19.43 -4.70 22.06
CA GLN A 14 -19.13 -4.91 23.48
C GLN A 14 -18.29 -6.17 23.69
N GLN A 15 -17.17 -6.06 24.40
CA GLN A 15 -16.45 -7.20 24.96
C GLN A 15 -16.31 -7.02 26.47
N ASN A 16 -17.03 -7.87 27.21
CA ASN A 16 -16.91 -8.07 28.65
C ASN A 16 -15.83 -9.13 28.91
N GLY A 17 -14.75 -8.73 29.59
CA GLY A 17 -13.68 -9.62 30.03
C GLY A 17 -12.44 -8.81 30.39
N LYS A 18 -12.10 -8.72 31.68
CA LYS A 18 -10.94 -7.96 32.18
C LYS A 18 -9.64 -8.64 31.72
N GLN A 19 -9.14 -8.27 30.54
CA GLN A 19 -7.75 -8.52 30.15
C GLN A 19 -6.81 -7.50 30.82
N PRO A 20 -5.58 -7.89 31.20
CA PRO A 20 -4.60 -6.96 31.73
C PRO A 20 -4.24 -5.92 30.67
N LYS A 21 -4.51 -4.64 30.95
CA LYS A 21 -4.19 -3.54 30.05
C LYS A 21 -2.67 -3.35 30.01
N ALA A 22 -2.05 -3.61 28.86
CA ALA A 22 -0.72 -3.10 28.58
C ALA A 22 -0.69 -1.57 28.78
N PRO A 23 0.45 -0.93 29.13
CA PRO A 23 0.51 0.46 29.60
C PRO A 23 0.00 1.52 28.61
N HIS A 24 -0.31 1.08 27.40
CA HIS A 24 -0.53 1.88 26.22
C HIS A 24 -1.59 1.16 25.36
N SER A 25 -2.87 1.45 25.58
CA SER A 25 -3.94 1.00 24.69
C SER A 25 -3.88 1.81 23.38
N HIS A 26 -2.85 1.55 22.58
CA HIS A 26 -2.38 2.34 21.44
C HIS A 26 -2.96 1.83 20.12
N ARG A 27 -4.29 1.82 20.01
CA ARG A 27 -4.95 1.35 18.78
C ARG A 27 -4.96 2.39 17.65
N THR A 28 -4.33 3.54 17.85
CA THR A 28 -4.38 4.71 16.96
C THR A 28 -3.22 5.65 17.29
N LEU A 29 -2.04 5.44 16.71
CA LEU A 29 -0.79 6.10 17.10
C LEU A 29 -0.39 7.25 16.19
N PHE A 30 -0.64 7.09 14.89
CA PHE A 30 -0.08 7.96 13.88
C PHE A 30 -1.17 8.79 13.19
N ASP A 31 -0.85 10.05 12.94
CA ASP A 31 -1.67 10.94 12.10
C ASP A 31 -1.33 10.76 10.62
N TYR A 32 -0.12 10.27 10.34
CA TYR A 32 0.35 10.01 8.98
C TYR A 32 1.34 8.84 8.96
N ILE A 33 1.17 7.91 8.02
CA ILE A 33 2.10 6.82 7.75
C ILE A 33 2.55 6.96 6.30
N PHE A 34 3.86 6.96 6.08
CA PHE A 34 4.46 7.05 4.74
C PHE A 34 5.30 5.81 4.47
N SER A 35 5.07 5.16 3.34
CA SER A 35 5.87 4.04 2.87
C SER A 35 6.31 4.26 1.42
N ARG A 36 7.55 3.85 1.11
CA ARG A 36 8.13 4.04 -0.22
C ARG A 36 9.09 2.90 -0.57
N LEU A 37 9.00 2.41 -1.81
CA LEU A 37 9.88 1.39 -2.37
C LEU A 37 9.93 0.08 -1.54
N LEU A 38 8.76 -0.44 -1.16
CA LEU A 38 8.63 -1.68 -0.41
C LEU A 38 8.33 -2.91 -1.31
N ILE A 39 8.28 -2.72 -2.63
CA ILE A 39 7.97 -3.71 -3.68
C ILE A 39 8.68 -5.07 -3.57
N LEU A 40 9.92 -5.12 -3.08
CA LEU A 40 10.69 -6.37 -2.92
C LEU A 40 10.83 -6.82 -1.46
N VAL A 41 10.14 -6.16 -0.54
CA VAL A 41 10.22 -6.43 0.90
C VAL A 41 8.91 -7.00 1.43
N ILE A 42 7.79 -6.45 0.97
CA ILE A 42 6.46 -6.87 1.42
C ILE A 42 5.94 -7.99 0.52
N SER A 43 5.73 -9.15 1.14
CA SER A 43 5.13 -10.32 0.49
C SER A 43 3.61 -10.38 0.63
N ASN A 44 3.05 -9.74 1.67
CA ASN A 44 1.61 -9.69 1.90
C ASN A 44 1.15 -8.24 2.09
N TRP A 45 0.85 -7.60 0.96
CA TRP A 45 0.38 -6.22 0.90
C TRP A 45 -0.98 -5.99 1.59
N PRO A 46 -2.01 -6.84 1.41
CA PRO A 46 -3.27 -6.68 2.14
C PRO A 46 -3.08 -6.63 3.66
N SER A 47 -2.27 -7.53 4.22
CA SER A 47 -2.00 -7.53 5.67
C SER A 47 -1.18 -6.32 6.11
N PHE A 48 -0.22 -5.86 5.30
CA PHE A 48 0.53 -4.63 5.57
C PHE A 48 -0.39 -3.41 5.65
N ILE A 49 -1.25 -3.23 4.65
CA ILE A 49 -2.18 -2.09 4.56
C ILE A 49 -3.23 -2.14 5.67
N ALA A 50 -3.77 -3.31 5.98
CA ALA A 50 -4.68 -3.48 7.12
C ALA A 50 -4.01 -3.08 8.44
N LYS A 51 -2.70 -3.35 8.58
CA LYS A 51 -1.93 -2.94 9.73
C LYS A 51 -1.70 -1.42 9.77
N GLU A 52 -1.41 -0.78 8.64
CA GLU A 52 -1.35 0.69 8.56
C GLU A 52 -2.65 1.31 9.04
N LEU A 53 -3.80 0.84 8.53
CA LEU A 53 -5.12 1.32 8.97
C LEU A 53 -5.33 1.15 10.48
N SER A 54 -4.93 0.00 11.04
CA SER A 54 -5.06 -0.28 12.48
C SER A 54 -4.17 0.59 13.37
N LEU A 55 -3.14 1.21 12.82
CA LEU A 55 -2.21 2.07 13.55
C LEU A 55 -2.52 3.56 13.37
N LEU A 56 -3.35 3.91 12.39
CA LEU A 56 -3.79 5.28 12.16
C LEU A 56 -4.85 5.72 13.15
N LYS A 57 -4.80 7.00 13.52
CA LYS A 57 -5.92 7.67 14.18
C LYS A 57 -7.08 7.89 13.20
N PRO A 58 -8.33 7.98 13.69
CA PRO A 58 -9.43 8.43 12.85
C PRO A 58 -9.10 9.81 12.29
N GLY A 59 -9.17 9.97 10.98
CA GLY A 59 -8.76 11.15 10.23
C GLY A 59 -7.31 11.16 9.76
N GLY A 60 -6.50 10.17 10.14
CA GLY A 60 -5.09 10.06 9.78
C GLY A 60 -4.89 9.53 8.35
N TRP A 61 -3.73 9.82 7.76
CA TRP A 61 -3.41 9.54 6.36
C TRP A 61 -2.39 8.40 6.18
N ALA A 62 -2.62 7.44 5.28
CA ALA A 62 -1.55 6.51 4.83
C ALA A 62 -1.15 6.82 3.40
N GLU A 63 0.14 7.02 3.13
CA GLU A 63 0.69 7.23 1.79
C GLU A 63 1.66 6.13 1.36
N ILE A 64 1.37 5.51 0.22
CA ILE A 64 2.21 4.48 -0.40
C ILE A 64 2.79 5.04 -1.71
N GLN A 65 4.12 5.14 -1.75
CA GLN A 65 4.90 5.49 -2.93
C GLN A 65 5.66 4.29 -3.47
N ASP A 66 5.00 3.48 -4.29
CA ASP A 66 5.65 2.30 -4.87
C ASP A 66 5.61 2.26 -6.41
N LEU A 67 6.33 1.28 -6.94
CA LEU A 67 6.58 1.09 -8.35
C LEU A 67 5.66 0.00 -8.93
N ALA A 68 5.47 0.09 -10.24
CA ALA A 68 5.12 -1.05 -11.06
C ALA A 68 6.31 -1.26 -11.99
N TRP A 69 6.83 -2.49 -12.05
CA TRP A 69 8.05 -2.80 -12.78
C TRP A 69 7.81 -2.94 -14.30
N ASP A 70 7.09 -1.96 -14.85
CA ASP A 70 6.85 -1.79 -16.28
C ASP A 70 7.63 -0.58 -16.77
N TRP A 71 8.35 -0.74 -17.87
CA TRP A 71 8.97 0.37 -18.57
C TRP A 71 8.01 0.90 -19.62
N LEU A 72 7.80 2.21 -19.59
CA LEU A 72 6.88 2.90 -20.46
C LEU A 72 7.66 3.80 -21.43
N ASP A 73 7.23 3.84 -22.68
CA ASP A 73 7.68 4.86 -23.63
C ASP A 73 6.99 6.22 -23.36
N PRO A 74 7.32 7.29 -24.13
CA PRO A 74 6.65 8.57 -24.00
C PRO A 74 5.15 8.55 -24.33
N SER A 75 4.66 7.55 -25.07
CA SER A 75 3.24 7.36 -25.38
C SER A 75 2.48 6.67 -24.24
N GLY A 76 3.21 6.07 -23.28
CA GLY A 76 2.65 5.28 -22.18
C GLY A 76 2.49 3.80 -22.51
N SER A 77 3.04 3.33 -23.64
CA SER A 77 3.05 1.92 -24.01
C SER A 77 4.13 1.16 -23.25
N ILE A 78 3.83 -0.07 -22.83
CA ILE A 78 4.77 -0.94 -22.10
C ILE A 78 5.78 -1.52 -23.09
N THR A 79 7.03 -1.07 -22.99
CA THR A 79 8.13 -1.53 -23.85
C THR A 79 8.86 -2.73 -23.27
N SER A 80 8.76 -2.94 -21.97
CA SER A 80 9.40 -4.07 -21.29
C SER A 80 8.71 -5.41 -21.47
N SER A 81 7.57 -5.46 -22.18
CA SER A 81 6.81 -6.68 -22.41
C SER A 81 7.59 -7.74 -23.21
N SER A 82 8.54 -7.32 -24.06
CA SER A 82 9.39 -8.22 -24.84
C SER A 82 10.65 -8.68 -24.10
N TRP A 83 10.89 -8.20 -22.88
CA TRP A 83 12.12 -8.45 -22.15
C TRP A 83 12.04 -9.74 -21.35
N GLN A 84 12.52 -10.84 -21.94
CA GLN A 84 12.49 -12.18 -21.32
C GLN A 84 13.14 -12.23 -19.93
N TRP A 85 14.19 -11.46 -19.69
CA TRP A 85 14.85 -11.41 -18.38
C TRP A 85 13.93 -10.82 -17.29
N LEU A 86 13.12 -9.82 -17.64
CA LEU A 86 12.21 -9.17 -16.70
C LEU A 86 11.02 -10.08 -16.39
N GLU A 87 10.49 -10.77 -17.40
CA GLU A 87 9.47 -11.80 -17.22
C GLU A 87 9.96 -12.91 -16.29
N LEU A 88 11.18 -13.42 -16.53
CA LEU A 88 11.79 -14.44 -15.68
C LEU A 88 11.98 -13.93 -14.24
N MET A 89 12.48 -12.71 -14.06
CA MET A 89 12.62 -12.10 -12.74
C MET A 89 11.28 -11.96 -12.01
N ASN A 90 10.26 -11.42 -12.70
CA ASN A 90 8.90 -11.26 -12.16
C ASN A 90 8.31 -12.60 -11.72
N SER A 91 8.42 -13.64 -12.56
CA SER A 91 7.91 -14.98 -12.22
C SER A 91 8.58 -15.56 -10.97
N ARG A 92 9.90 -15.40 -10.83
CA ARG A 92 10.66 -15.89 -9.67
C ARG A 92 10.33 -15.13 -8.39
N LEU A 93 10.09 -13.83 -8.48
CA LEU A 93 9.72 -13.00 -7.33
C LEU A 93 8.29 -13.28 -6.89
N HIS A 94 7.36 -13.43 -7.84
CA HIS A 94 6.00 -13.86 -7.57
C HIS A 94 5.94 -15.23 -6.89
N ALA A 95 6.77 -16.19 -7.32
CA ALA A 95 6.86 -17.49 -6.66
C ALA A 95 7.36 -17.40 -5.21
N LYS A 96 8.09 -16.33 -4.85
CA LYS A 96 8.52 -16.01 -3.48
C LYS A 96 7.51 -15.12 -2.72
N GLY A 97 6.37 -14.82 -3.32
CA GLY A 97 5.31 -14.00 -2.74
C GLY A 97 5.50 -12.49 -2.91
N MET A 98 6.50 -12.02 -3.65
CA MET A 98 6.67 -10.59 -3.93
C MET A 98 5.83 -10.17 -5.15
N ASP A 99 5.24 -8.99 -5.10
CA ASP A 99 4.43 -8.45 -6.20
C ASP A 99 5.15 -7.27 -6.84
N THR A 100 5.72 -7.48 -8.03
CA THR A 100 6.49 -6.45 -8.74
C THR A 100 5.62 -5.37 -9.39
N HIS A 101 4.30 -5.48 -9.22
CA HIS A 101 3.33 -4.47 -9.63
C HIS A 101 2.54 -3.92 -8.43
N CYS A 102 3.08 -4.00 -7.22
CA CYS A 102 2.40 -3.55 -6.01
C CYS A 102 1.92 -2.09 -6.10
N GLY A 103 2.71 -1.19 -6.71
CA GLY A 103 2.36 0.23 -6.81
C GLY A 103 1.10 0.49 -7.62
N SER A 104 0.78 -0.35 -8.61
CA SER A 104 -0.47 -0.23 -9.39
C SER A 104 -1.68 -0.88 -8.69
N LYS A 105 -1.44 -1.77 -7.73
CA LYS A 105 -2.46 -2.49 -6.96
C LYS A 105 -2.75 -1.88 -5.59
N ALA A 106 -1.85 -1.04 -5.06
CA ALA A 106 -1.94 -0.42 -3.74
C ALA A 106 -3.30 0.22 -3.46
N ALA A 107 -3.83 0.99 -4.42
CA ALA A 107 -5.15 1.64 -4.28
C ALA A 107 -6.28 0.63 -4.00
N LYS A 108 -6.33 -0.47 -4.77
CA LYS A 108 -7.35 -1.52 -4.58
C LYS A 108 -7.23 -2.20 -3.22
N TRP A 109 -6.01 -2.42 -2.74
CA TRP A 109 -5.79 -3.00 -1.42
C TRP A 109 -6.16 -2.03 -0.30
N MET A 110 -5.93 -0.74 -0.48
CA MET A 110 -6.36 0.30 0.47
C MET A 110 -7.89 0.39 0.53
N GLU A 111 -8.59 0.41 -0.61
CA GLU A 111 -10.05 0.36 -0.67
C GLU A 111 -10.58 -0.90 0.03
N ALA A 112 -10.00 -2.06 -0.27
CA ALA A 112 -10.42 -3.34 0.34
C ALA A 112 -10.16 -3.40 1.85
N ALA A 113 -9.16 -2.68 2.36
CA ALA A 113 -8.89 -2.58 3.79
C ALA A 113 -9.85 -1.63 4.53
N GLY A 114 -10.55 -0.75 3.81
CA GLY A 114 -11.49 0.22 4.36
C GLY A 114 -10.95 1.65 4.46
N PHE A 115 -9.92 2.00 3.70
CA PHE A 115 -9.54 3.40 3.54
C PHE A 115 -10.59 4.17 2.73
N GLU A 116 -10.86 5.40 3.14
CA GLU A 116 -11.77 6.30 2.43
C GLU A 116 -10.98 7.31 1.58
N GLU A 117 -11.63 7.90 0.58
CA GLU A 117 -11.06 8.94 -0.31
C GLU A 117 -9.84 8.52 -1.15
N VAL A 118 -9.85 7.32 -1.74
CA VAL A 118 -8.73 6.78 -2.54
C VAL A 118 -8.38 7.63 -3.81
N GLN A 119 -7.14 8.13 -3.90
CA GLN A 119 -6.51 9.02 -4.88
C GLN A 119 -5.18 8.43 -5.36
N VAL A 120 -5.04 8.26 -6.68
CA VAL A 120 -3.80 7.72 -7.27
C VAL A 120 -3.15 8.77 -8.12
N SER A 121 -1.90 9.09 -7.82
CA SER A 121 -1.07 9.96 -8.65
C SER A 121 0.06 9.16 -9.31
N ARG A 122 0.30 9.42 -10.59
CA ARG A 122 1.48 8.91 -11.31
C ARG A 122 2.51 10.02 -11.38
N ALA A 123 3.70 9.78 -10.82
CA ALA A 123 4.82 10.69 -10.99
C ALA A 123 5.16 10.78 -12.49
N ARG A 124 4.91 11.94 -13.09
CA ARG A 124 5.30 12.25 -14.46
C ARG A 124 6.45 13.24 -14.41
N ARG A 125 7.47 13.03 -15.25
CA ARG A 125 8.52 14.03 -15.45
C ARG A 125 7.86 15.28 -16.01
N ARG A 126 7.79 16.36 -15.23
CA ARG A 126 7.41 17.68 -15.76
C ARG A 126 8.44 18.04 -16.82
N ARG A 127 7.97 18.25 -18.06
CA ARG A 127 8.79 18.89 -19.10
C ARG A 127 9.06 20.32 -18.60
N ARG A 128 10.34 20.66 -18.46
CA ARG A 128 10.77 22.04 -18.20
C ARG A 128 10.65 22.84 -19.47
#